data_AF-A0A2L2X6A6-F1
#
_entry.id   AF-A0A2L2X6A6-F1
#
_cell.length_a   1.000
_cell.length_b   1.000
_cell.length_c   1.000
_cell.angle_alpha   90.00
_cell.angle_beta   90.00
_cell.angle_gamma   90.00
#
_symmetry.space_group_name_H-M   'P 1'
#
loop_
_entity.id
_entity.type
_entity.pdbx_description
1 polymer ?
#
loop_
_entity_poly.entity_id
_entity_poly.type
_entity_poly.pdbx_seq_one_letter_code
_entity_poly.pdbx_strand_id
1 'polypeptide(L)' 'MRSFNIKKGIAKAPHRALLYAGGVSKKGMGKPFIGIASSFSDLVPGHIGMRDLE' A
#
# COMPACT_ATOMS: atom_id res chain seq x y z
N MET A 1 -0.32 -2.51 16.04
CA MET A 1 -0.60 -2.55 14.59
C MET A 1 0.51 -1.80 13.84
N ARG A 2 1.16 -2.42 12.83
CA ARG A 2 2.39 -1.90 12.18
C ARG A 2 2.21 -0.58 11.41
N SER A 3 1.07 -0.37 10.76
CA SER A 3 0.81 0.81 9.93
C SER A 3 0.76 2.13 10.72
N PHE A 4 0.67 2.10 12.05
CA PHE A 4 0.74 3.30 12.87
C PHE A 4 2.10 3.99 12.82
N ASN A 5 3.18 3.24 12.55
CA ASN A 5 4.54 3.77 12.49
C ASN A 5 4.73 4.82 11.38
N ILE A 6 3.87 4.82 10.37
CA ILE A 6 3.89 5.78 9.25
C ILE A 6 2.71 6.76 9.26
N LYS A 7 1.70 6.53 10.12
CA LYS A 7 0.46 7.34 10.14
C LYS A 7 0.37 8.27 11.35
N LYS A 8 0.84 7.83 12.52
CA LYS A 8 0.62 8.53 13.80
C LYS A 8 1.83 9.38 14.21
N GLY A 9 1.55 10.49 14.87
CA GLY A 9 2.57 11.44 15.33
C GLY A 9 2.83 12.58 14.35
N ILE A 10 3.32 13.69 14.89
CA ILE A 10 3.58 14.93 14.15
C ILE A 10 4.68 14.69 13.10
N ALA A 11 5.76 14.02 13.48
CA ALA A 11 6.88 13.69 12.60
C ALA A 11 6.51 12.82 11.37
N LYS A 12 5.32 12.22 11.34
CA LYS A 12 4.83 11.42 10.21
C LYS A 12 4.00 12.22 9.20
N ALA A 13 3.97 13.56 9.31
CA ALA A 13 3.35 14.45 8.33
C ALA A 13 3.80 14.19 6.88
N PRO A 14 5.11 14.10 6.55
CA PRO A 14 5.53 13.86 5.17
C PRO A 14 5.10 12.47 4.65
N HIS A 15 5.08 11.45 5.52
CA HIS A 15 4.61 10.12 5.13
C HIS A 15 3.12 10.14 4.76
N ARG A 16 2.29 10.83 5.56
CA ARG A 16 0.87 11.00 5.24
C ARG A 16 0.67 11.76 3.93
N ALA A 17 1.50 12.75 3.63
CA ALA A 17 1.43 13.48 2.36
C ALA A 17 1.61 12.53 1.16
N LEU A 18 2.61 11.64 1.20
CA LEU A 18 2.80 10.62 0.16
C LEU A 18 1.65 9.62 0.08
N LEU A 19 1.10 9.20 1.23
CA LEU A 19 -0.06 8.31 1.25
C LEU A 19 -1.31 8.96 0.63
N TYR A 20 -1.54 10.26 0.87
CA TYR A 20 -2.61 11.00 0.22
C TYR A 20 -2.37 11.15 -1.28
N ALA A 21 -1.14 11.47 -1.69
CA ALA A 21 -0.76 11.55 -3.10
C ALA A 21 -0.94 10.21 -3.83
N GLY A 22 -0.70 9.09 -3.15
CA GLY A 22 -0.96 7.73 -3.65
C GLY A 22 -2.44 7.30 -3.62
N GLY A 23 -3.37 8.20 -3.30
CA GLY A 23 -4.81 7.94 -3.37
C GLY A 23 -5.47 7.44 -2.08
N VAL A 24 -4.75 7.37 -0.95
CA VAL A 24 -5.36 6.96 0.33
C VAL A 24 -6.28 8.06 0.85
N SER A 25 -7.58 7.81 0.89
CA SER A 25 -8.54 8.77 1.46
C SER A 25 -8.35 8.98 2.96
N LYS A 26 -8.85 10.11 3.47
CA LYS A 26 -8.87 10.41 4.92
C LYS A 26 -9.56 9.30 5.74
N LYS A 27 -10.65 8.72 5.23
CA LYS A 27 -11.32 7.55 5.82
C LYS A 27 -10.44 6.30 5.78
N GLY A 28 -9.73 6.08 4.67
CA GLY A 28 -8.78 4.98 4.49
C GLY A 28 -7.62 5.01 5.49
N MET A 29 -7.18 6.20 5.92
CA MET A 29 -6.11 6.37 6.91
C MET A 29 -6.40 5.67 8.26
N GLY A 30 -7.69 5.54 8.64
CA GLY A 30 -8.11 4.84 9.85
C GLY A 30 -8.11 3.31 9.75
N LYS A 31 -8.05 2.76 8.53
CA LYS A 31 -8.12 1.30 8.29
C LYS A 31 -6.75 0.62 8.50
N PRO A 32 -6.71 -0.70 8.77
CA PRO A 32 -5.48 -1.48 8.63
C PRO A 32 -4.96 -1.38 7.20
N PHE A 33 -3.64 -1.32 7.05
CA PHE A 33 -3.01 -1.34 5.73
C PHE A 33 -2.57 -2.77 5.46
N ILE A 34 -3.03 -3.32 4.34
CA ILE A 34 -2.72 -4.68 3.90
C ILE A 34 -1.86 -4.54 2.65
N GLY A 35 -0.61 -5.02 2.72
CA GLY A 35 0.24 -5.12 1.54
C GLY A 35 -0.12 -6.40 0.78
N ILE A 36 -0.41 -6.28 -0.50
CA ILE A 36 -0.56 -7.41 -1.41
C ILE A 36 0.80 -7.61 -2.08
N ALA A 37 1.43 -8.76 -1.83
CA ALA A 37 2.67 -9.15 -2.47
C ALA A 37 2.34 -10.17 -3.56
N SER A 38 2.68 -9.83 -4.80
CA SER A 38 2.49 -10.66 -5.97
C SER A 38 3.83 -10.85 -6.68
N SER A 39 4.00 -12.01 -7.31
CA SER A 39 5.16 -12.32 -8.15
C SER A 39 4.85 -12.16 -9.64
N PHE A 40 3.82 -11.36 -9.99
CA PHE A 40 3.54 -11.02 -11.39
C PHE A 40 4.82 -10.61 -12.12
N SER A 41 5.04 -11.28 -13.25
CA SER A 41 6.14 -11.01 -14.15
C SER A 41 5.75 -11.50 -15.54
N ASP A 42 6.09 -10.72 -16.55
CA ASP A 42 5.98 -11.08 -17.98
C ASP A 42 7.12 -12.00 -18.45
N LEU A 43 8.16 -12.20 -17.63
CA LEU A 43 9.32 -13.04 -17.95
C LEU A 43 9.06 -14.54 -17.70
N VAL A 44 8.31 -14.87 -16.65
CA VAL A 44 8.04 -16.27 -16.26
C VAL A 44 6.61 -16.61 -16.69
N PRO A 45 6.40 -17.54 -17.67
CA PRO A 45 5.06 -17.84 -18.18
C PRO A 45 4.05 -18.24 -17.11
N GLY A 46 4.49 -18.89 -16.03
CA GLY A 46 3.62 -19.25 -14.90
C GLY A 46 3.13 -18.07 -14.05
N HIS A 47 3.71 -16.87 -14.19
CA HIS A 47 3.40 -15.70 -13.36
C HIS A 47 2.57 -14.63 -14.10
N ILE A 48 2.40 -14.76 -15.42
CA ILE A 48 1.73 -13.74 -16.26
C ILE A 48 0.28 -13.49 -15.81
N GLY A 49 -0.42 -14.52 -15.33
CA GLY A 49 -1.83 -14.43 -14.90
C GLY A 49 -2.03 -13.82 -13.51
N MET A 50 -0.97 -13.51 -12.76
CA MET A 50 -1.11 -12.96 -11.41
C MET A 50 -1.67 -11.54 -11.41
N ARG A 51 -1.51 -10.78 -12.50
CA ARG A 51 -2.04 -9.42 -12.65
C ARG A 51 -3.56 -9.35 -12.46
N ASP A 52 -4.28 -10.37 -12.91
CA ASP A 52 -5.75 -10.41 -12.83
C ASP A 52 -6.27 -10.66 -11.40
N LEU A 53 -5.38 -11.08 -10.49
CA LEU A 53 -5.69 -11.40 -9.10
C LEU A 53 -5.27 -10.28 -8.12
N GLU A 54 -4.56 -9.25 -8.60
CA GLU A 54 -4.10 -8.09 -7.83
C GLU A 54 -5.18 -7.01 -7.69
#